data_AF-A0A1X2GIX6-F1
#
_entry.id   AF-A0A1X2GIX6-F1
#
_cell.length_a   1.000
_cell.length_b   1.000
_cell.length_c   1.000
_cell.angle_alpha   90.00
_cell.angle_beta   90.00
_cell.angle_gamma   90.00
#
_symmetry.space_group_name_H-M   'P 1'
#
loop_
_entity.id
_entity.type
_entity.pdbx_description
1 polymer ?
#
loop_
_entity_poly.entity_id
_entity_poly.type
_entity_poly.pdbx_seq_one_letter_code
_entity_poly.pdbx_strand_id
1 'polypeptide(L)'
;MSIDFKVAYKGTTYALGQWPLSATIDDVKDWLETETSILKQGQKLLWKGKVLTNDATLESIGIIPDAKIMLMGSPQQQIDAVHSMDRTLQQRAKVTAAFARHPKKRTAAGSSRSLQDVRYTFHQITVLPEFQGQDKARKLLERLRDDRGIQGIMQHYKWSVGELAELSPFEHAILGYNRNAGERIALRLRTDDLSGFRHYDTIRKVLLHELTHNVWGDHDENFHKLNRQLNKDVITMDVTFGGRTLQAVGPHFEPEEEEETGLASGSHRLGGQGTIPISIAERRERAVQAAMYRLTKQEEQEMDEGCGS
;
A
#
# COMPACT_ATOMS: atom_id res chain seq x y z
N MET A 1 -44.15 63.33 -2.41
CA MET A 1 -42.77 63.63 -2.04
C MET A 1 -41.95 62.39 -2.30
N SER A 2 -40.84 62.51 -3.03
CA SER A 2 -39.93 61.41 -3.36
C SER A 2 -38.58 61.63 -2.67
N ILE A 3 -37.86 60.54 -2.40
CA ILE A 3 -36.55 60.57 -1.75
C ILE A 3 -35.51 59.83 -2.57
N ASP A 4 -34.28 60.34 -2.53
CA ASP A 4 -33.12 59.75 -3.15
C ASP A 4 -32.20 59.18 -2.05
N PHE A 5 -31.76 57.93 -2.20
CA PHE A 5 -30.87 57.26 -1.25
C PHE A 5 -29.96 56.26 -1.96
N LYS A 6 -28.92 55.79 -1.26
CA LYS A 6 -27.90 54.89 -1.79
C LYS A 6 -27.86 53.60 -0.99
N VAL A 7 -27.80 52.45 -1.65
CA VAL A 7 -27.62 51.12 -1.03
C VAL A 7 -26.24 50.58 -1.38
N ALA A 8 -25.43 50.28 -0.37
CA ALA A 8 -24.09 49.72 -0.52
C ALA A 8 -24.10 48.21 -0.24
N TYR A 9 -23.53 47.43 -1.15
CA TYR A 9 -23.40 45.97 -1.06
C TYR A 9 -22.05 45.52 -1.64
N LYS A 10 -21.26 44.75 -0.88
CA LYS A 10 -19.96 44.19 -1.32
C LYS A 10 -19.03 45.17 -2.08
N GLY A 11 -19.06 46.46 -1.70
CA GLY A 11 -18.24 47.50 -2.32
C GLY A 11 -18.87 48.24 -3.51
N THR A 12 -19.99 47.76 -4.06
CA THR A 12 -20.79 48.50 -5.04
C THR A 12 -21.85 49.35 -4.34
N THR A 13 -22.17 50.51 -4.92
CA THR A 13 -23.21 51.41 -4.40
C THR A 13 -24.28 51.60 -5.48
N TYR A 14 -25.50 51.22 -5.16
CA TYR A 14 -26.68 51.37 -5.99
C TYR A 14 -27.39 52.67 -5.58
N ALA A 15 -27.53 53.60 -6.52
CA ALA A 15 -28.27 54.84 -6.30
C ALA A 15 -29.75 54.62 -6.65
N LEU A 16 -30.63 54.78 -5.67
CA LEU A 16 -32.08 54.71 -5.84
C LEU A 16 -32.63 56.13 -5.79
N GLY A 17 -33.09 56.62 -6.94
CA GLY A 17 -33.68 57.95 -7.09
C GLY A 17 -35.20 57.89 -7.23
N GLN A 18 -35.88 58.96 -6.81
CA GLN A 18 -37.32 59.19 -7.01
C GLN A 18 -38.25 58.15 -6.36
N TRP A 19 -37.86 57.57 -5.21
CA TRP A 19 -38.70 56.61 -4.49
C TRP A 19 -39.80 57.31 -3.69
N PRO A 20 -41.07 56.87 -3.76
CA PRO A 20 -42.16 57.51 -3.02
C PRO A 20 -42.01 57.25 -1.51
N LEU A 21 -42.25 58.26 -0.67
CA LEU A 21 -42.16 58.13 0.79
C LEU A 21 -43.15 57.10 1.38
N SER A 22 -44.21 56.78 0.64
CA SER A 22 -45.20 55.76 0.99
C SER A 22 -44.74 54.33 0.66
N ALA A 23 -43.63 54.14 -0.04
CA ALA A 23 -43.09 52.80 -0.30
C ALA A 23 -42.60 52.14 0.99
N THR A 24 -42.78 50.84 1.05
CA THR A 24 -42.29 50.00 2.14
C THR A 24 -40.86 49.56 1.87
N ILE A 25 -40.17 49.10 2.92
CA ILE A 25 -38.87 48.45 2.74
C ILE A 25 -39.00 47.17 1.90
N ASP A 26 -40.15 46.51 1.90
CA ASP A 26 -40.40 45.33 1.07
C ASP A 26 -40.29 45.67 -0.43
N ASP A 27 -40.90 46.77 -0.88
CA ASP A 27 -40.78 47.26 -2.27
C ASP A 27 -39.32 47.53 -2.67
N VAL A 28 -38.51 48.03 -1.73
CA VAL A 28 -37.07 48.26 -1.93
C VAL A 28 -36.30 46.93 -2.01
N LYS A 29 -36.68 45.93 -1.22
CA LYS A 29 -36.07 44.59 -1.26
C LYS A 29 -36.40 43.85 -2.56
N ASP A 30 -37.58 44.07 -3.13
CA ASP A 30 -38.00 43.50 -4.42
C ASP A 30 -37.14 44.01 -5.57
N TRP A 31 -36.90 45.33 -5.58
CA TRP A 31 -36.02 45.93 -6.55
C TRP A 31 -34.57 45.44 -6.38
N LEU A 32 -34.09 45.37 -5.12
CA LEU A 32 -32.75 44.85 -4.83
C LEU A 32 -32.60 43.35 -5.13
N GLU A 33 -33.67 42.56 -5.07
CA GLU A 33 -33.64 41.14 -5.46
C GLU A 33 -33.35 40.98 -6.95
N THR A 34 -33.99 41.82 -7.78
CA THR A 34 -33.78 41.85 -9.23
C THR A 34 -32.33 42.24 -9.58
N GLU A 35 -31.78 43.23 -8.88
CA GLU A 35 -30.45 43.78 -9.18
C GLU A 35 -29.29 42.97 -8.54
N THR A 36 -29.49 42.42 -7.35
CA THR A 36 -28.42 41.74 -6.58
C THR A 36 -28.53 40.22 -6.57
N SER A 37 -29.62 39.65 -7.12
CA SER A 37 -29.90 38.19 -7.13
C SER A 37 -29.90 37.55 -5.73
N ILE A 38 -30.23 38.33 -4.70
CA ILE A 38 -30.36 37.87 -3.32
C ILE A 38 -31.85 37.77 -3.01
N LEU A 39 -32.32 36.61 -2.54
CA LEU A 39 -33.72 36.45 -2.14
C LEU A 39 -34.12 37.44 -1.04
N LYS A 40 -35.35 37.97 -1.09
CA LYS A 40 -35.89 38.88 -0.05
C LYS A 40 -35.68 38.39 1.38
N GLN A 41 -35.79 37.08 1.59
CA GLN A 41 -35.61 36.42 2.89
C GLN A 41 -34.16 36.48 3.41
N GLY A 42 -33.18 36.53 2.51
CA GLY A 42 -31.76 36.64 2.82
C GLY A 42 -31.23 38.08 2.84
N GLN A 43 -32.06 39.07 2.46
CA GLN A 43 -31.68 40.48 2.44
C GLN A 43 -31.90 41.15 3.80
N LYS A 44 -30.80 41.55 4.43
CA LYS A 44 -30.81 42.40 5.63
C LYS A 44 -30.33 43.80 5.25
N LEU A 45 -31.23 44.78 5.35
CA LEU A 45 -30.91 46.18 5.14
C LEU A 45 -30.61 46.84 6.49
N LEU A 46 -29.49 47.54 6.58
CA LEU A 46 -29.02 48.21 7.79
C LEU A 46 -28.81 49.69 7.53
N TRP A 47 -29.35 50.53 8.41
CA TRP A 47 -29.12 51.97 8.39
C TRP A 47 -28.87 52.49 9.81
N LYS A 48 -27.79 53.26 10.00
CA LYS A 48 -27.33 53.77 11.31
C LYS A 48 -27.33 52.70 12.42
N GLY A 49 -26.92 51.47 12.10
CA GLY A 49 -26.83 50.35 13.05
C GLY A 49 -28.15 49.64 13.36
N LYS A 50 -29.27 50.04 12.76
CA LYS A 50 -30.58 49.37 12.92
C LYS A 50 -30.91 48.53 11.68
N VAL A 51 -31.41 47.31 11.91
CA VAL A 51 -31.96 46.45 10.85
C VAL A 51 -33.35 46.94 10.50
N LEU A 52 -33.57 47.18 9.22
CA LEU A 52 -34.83 47.66 8.67
C LEU A 52 -35.83 46.48 8.52
N THR A 53 -37.02 46.63 9.09
CA THR A 53 -38.12 45.65 9.09
C THR A 53 -39.04 45.85 7.89
N ASN A 54 -39.50 44.78 7.25
CA ASN A 54 -40.22 44.84 5.96
C ASN A 54 -41.44 45.79 5.96
N ASP A 55 -42.15 45.89 7.08
CA ASP A 55 -43.40 46.65 7.19
C ASP A 55 -43.22 48.16 7.47
N ALA A 56 -41.99 48.63 7.67
CA ALA A 56 -41.76 50.05 7.93
C ALA A 56 -41.67 50.85 6.63
N THR A 57 -42.39 51.98 6.57
CA THR A 57 -42.36 52.92 5.44
C THR A 57 -41.11 53.80 5.51
N LEU A 58 -40.64 54.26 4.35
CA LEU A 58 -39.46 55.15 4.26
C LEU A 58 -39.62 56.44 5.11
N GLU A 59 -40.85 56.91 5.28
CA GLU A 59 -41.22 58.04 6.15
C GLU A 59 -41.04 57.70 7.65
N SER A 60 -41.52 56.55 8.11
CA SER A 60 -41.43 56.13 9.52
C SER A 60 -39.99 55.89 10.01
N ILE A 61 -39.09 55.58 9.07
CA ILE A 61 -37.67 55.33 9.35
C ILE A 61 -36.90 56.66 9.44
N GLY A 62 -37.44 57.75 8.88
CA GLY A 62 -36.80 59.06 8.86
C GLY A 62 -35.55 59.10 8.00
N ILE A 63 -35.56 58.39 6.85
CA ILE A 63 -34.44 58.38 5.92
C ILE A 63 -34.21 59.80 5.40
N ILE A 64 -32.97 60.25 5.47
CA ILE A 64 -32.55 61.59 5.02
C ILE A 64 -32.23 61.50 3.52
N PRO A 65 -32.50 62.54 2.71
CA PRO A 65 -32.00 62.61 1.34
C PRO A 65 -30.49 62.34 1.30
N ASP A 66 -30.05 61.47 0.39
CA ASP A 66 -28.68 60.95 0.24
C ASP A 66 -28.18 59.98 1.34
N ALA A 67 -29.09 59.33 2.07
CA ALA A 67 -28.74 58.32 3.06
C ALA A 67 -28.05 57.08 2.43
N LYS A 68 -27.00 56.58 3.09
CA LYS A 68 -26.31 55.33 2.73
C LYS A 68 -26.81 54.16 3.58
N ILE A 69 -27.53 53.22 2.96
CA ILE A 69 -28.04 51.98 3.55
C ILE A 69 -27.08 50.84 3.19
N MET A 70 -26.85 49.90 4.10
CA MET A 70 -25.98 48.74 3.88
C MET A 70 -26.84 47.49 3.66
N LEU A 71 -26.65 46.79 2.53
CA LEU A 71 -27.27 45.50 2.27
C LEU A 71 -26.32 44.38 2.69
N MET A 72 -26.82 43.43 3.48
CA MET A 72 -26.15 42.19 3.82
C MET A 72 -26.99 41.02 3.31
N GLY A 73 -26.38 40.18 2.49
CA GLY A 73 -26.99 38.96 1.97
C GLY A 73 -25.98 38.18 1.15
N SER A 74 -26.21 36.87 1.03
CA SER A 74 -25.41 36.01 0.16
C SER A 74 -26.26 35.61 -1.05
N PRO A 75 -25.72 35.68 -2.27
CA PRO A 75 -26.41 35.18 -3.45
C PRO A 75 -26.70 33.68 -3.31
N GLN A 76 -27.84 33.21 -3.82
CA GLN A 76 -28.23 31.79 -3.72
C GLN A 76 -27.16 30.85 -4.28
N GLN A 77 -26.53 31.22 -5.40
CA GLN A 77 -25.46 30.43 -6.02
C GLN A 77 -24.29 30.14 -5.07
N GLN A 78 -23.96 31.08 -4.16
CA GLN A 78 -22.89 30.87 -3.18
C GLN A 78 -23.34 29.95 -2.05
N ILE A 79 -24.62 30.02 -1.67
CA ILE A 79 -25.21 29.15 -0.65
C ILE A 79 -25.26 27.70 -1.17
N ASP A 80 -25.72 27.51 -2.40
CA ASP A 80 -25.80 26.18 -3.05
C ASP A 80 -24.41 25.56 -3.25
N ALA A 81 -23.41 26.37 -3.64
CA ALA A 81 -22.02 25.92 -3.73
C ALA A 81 -21.52 25.37 -2.39
N VAL A 82 -21.75 26.07 -1.29
CA VAL A 82 -21.34 25.63 0.06
C VAL A 82 -22.07 24.34 0.46
N HIS A 83 -23.38 24.24 0.20
CA HIS A 83 -24.14 23.01 0.49
C HIS A 83 -23.65 21.80 -0.33
N SER A 84 -23.27 22.01 -1.59
CA SER A 84 -22.72 20.94 -2.43
C SER A 84 -21.35 20.45 -1.93
N MET A 85 -20.51 21.37 -1.44
CA MET A 85 -19.22 21.04 -0.84
C MET A 85 -19.39 20.24 0.45
N ASP A 86 -20.31 20.68 1.33
CA ASP A 86 -20.60 19.98 2.59
C ASP A 86 -21.15 18.57 2.33
N ARG A 87 -22.06 18.41 1.36
CA ARG A 87 -22.56 17.09 0.93
C ARG A 87 -21.45 16.17 0.44
N THR A 88 -20.48 16.71 -0.31
CA THR A 88 -19.34 15.94 -0.82
C THR A 88 -18.41 15.49 0.31
N LEU A 89 -18.15 16.37 1.29
CA LEU A 89 -17.36 16.03 2.48
C LEU A 89 -18.05 14.96 3.33
N GLN A 90 -19.36 15.08 3.54
CA GLN A 90 -20.14 14.08 4.27
C GLN A 90 -20.17 12.73 3.54
N GLN A 91 -20.27 12.72 2.21
CA GLN A 91 -20.19 11.47 1.43
C GLN A 91 -18.81 10.82 1.55
N ARG A 92 -17.72 11.60 1.45
CA ARG A 92 -16.36 11.10 1.68
C ARG A 92 -16.18 10.52 3.09
N ALA A 93 -16.70 11.20 4.11
CA ALA A 93 -16.65 10.74 5.49
C ALA A 93 -17.45 9.43 5.72
N LYS A 94 -18.61 9.27 5.07
CA LYS A 94 -19.40 8.03 5.15
C LYS A 94 -18.69 6.86 4.46
N VAL A 95 -18.04 7.10 3.31
CA VAL A 95 -17.25 6.09 2.60
C VAL A 95 -16.04 5.67 3.44
N THR A 96 -15.26 6.62 3.97
CA THR A 96 -14.12 6.28 4.85
C THR A 96 -14.55 5.58 6.12
N ALA A 97 -15.67 5.96 6.73
CA ALA A 97 -16.24 5.28 7.90
C ALA A 97 -16.73 3.86 7.57
N ALA A 98 -17.31 3.63 6.39
CA ALA A 98 -17.73 2.30 5.95
C ALA A 98 -16.52 1.37 5.70
N PHE A 99 -15.43 1.89 5.14
CA PHE A 99 -14.16 1.14 5.01
C PHE A 99 -13.43 0.94 6.35
N ALA A 100 -13.70 1.77 7.36
CA ALA A 100 -13.15 1.64 8.71
C ALA A 100 -13.93 0.65 9.62
N ARG A 101 -15.06 0.09 9.16
CA ARG A 101 -15.88 -0.87 9.94
C ARG A 101 -15.31 -2.28 10.01
N HIS A 102 -14.23 -2.57 9.27
CA HIS A 102 -13.37 -3.67 9.68
C HIS A 102 -12.49 -3.16 10.81
N PRO A 103 -12.66 -3.64 12.05
CA PRO A 103 -11.67 -3.37 13.07
C PRO A 103 -10.35 -3.91 12.52
N LYS A 104 -9.45 -3.02 12.09
CA LYS A 104 -8.04 -3.35 12.11
C LYS A 104 -7.82 -3.75 13.55
N LYS A 105 -7.70 -5.05 13.81
CA LYS A 105 -7.11 -5.54 15.05
C LYS A 105 -5.85 -4.71 15.18
N ARG A 106 -5.87 -3.73 16.08
CA ARG A 106 -4.65 -3.11 16.57
C ARG A 106 -3.99 -4.30 17.27
N THR A 107 -3.20 -5.06 16.52
CA THR A 107 -2.25 -5.97 17.13
C THR A 107 -1.51 -5.07 18.09
N ALA A 108 -1.67 -5.33 19.39
CA ALA A 108 -0.92 -4.63 20.39
C ALA A 108 0.54 -4.71 19.92
N ALA A 109 1.12 -3.58 19.56
CA ALA A 109 2.50 -3.48 19.11
C ALA A 109 3.46 -3.60 20.30
N GLY A 110 3.16 -4.57 21.16
CA GLY A 110 4.07 -5.28 22.02
C GLY A 110 3.70 -6.74 21.80
N SER A 111 4.25 -7.35 20.74
CA SER A 111 4.32 -8.81 20.67
C SER A 111 5.04 -9.19 21.96
N SER A 112 4.33 -9.69 22.97
CA SER A 112 4.99 -10.33 24.09
C SER A 112 5.72 -11.51 23.45
N ARG A 113 7.01 -11.31 23.13
CA ARG A 113 7.86 -12.35 22.57
C ARG A 113 7.69 -13.53 23.50
N SER A 114 7.22 -14.65 22.96
CA SER A 114 7.03 -15.83 23.77
C SER A 114 8.38 -16.18 24.42
N LEU A 115 8.39 -16.81 25.60
CA LEU A 115 9.66 -17.23 26.21
C LEU A 115 10.47 -18.14 25.25
N GLN A 116 9.79 -18.82 24.33
CA GLN A 116 10.41 -19.64 23.29
C GLN A 116 11.00 -18.78 22.16
N ASP A 117 10.37 -17.66 21.79
CA ASP A 117 10.90 -16.69 20.82
C ASP A 117 12.23 -16.09 21.29
N VAL A 118 12.45 -16.00 22.60
CA VAL A 118 13.69 -15.48 23.18
C VAL A 118 14.78 -16.56 23.23
N ARG A 119 14.39 -17.84 23.38
CA ARG A 119 15.35 -18.96 23.48
C ARG A 119 15.85 -19.45 22.13
N TYR A 120 14.97 -19.48 21.13
CA TYR A 120 15.25 -20.03 19.81
C TYR A 120 15.24 -18.90 18.77
N THR A 121 16.32 -18.13 18.76
CA THR A 121 16.47 -16.94 17.90
C THR A 121 17.93 -16.67 17.58
N PHE A 122 18.16 -15.60 16.82
CA PHE A 122 19.48 -15.01 16.59
C PHE A 122 19.77 -14.00 17.71
N HIS A 123 20.77 -14.29 18.55
CA HIS A 123 21.03 -13.50 19.76
C HIS A 123 21.69 -12.16 19.44
N GLN A 124 22.68 -12.17 18.54
CA GLN A 124 23.42 -10.99 18.11
C GLN A 124 23.28 -10.78 16.60
N ILE A 125 23.17 -9.51 16.20
CA ILE A 125 23.21 -9.11 14.78
C ILE A 125 24.42 -8.20 14.59
N THR A 126 25.28 -8.57 13.66
CA THR A 126 26.50 -7.82 13.33
C THR A 126 26.51 -7.44 11.86
N VAL A 127 26.82 -6.18 11.57
CA VAL A 127 26.92 -5.64 10.21
C VAL A 127 28.31 -5.07 9.99
N LEU A 128 28.73 -4.93 8.73
CA LEU A 128 30.05 -4.42 8.41
C LEU A 128 30.07 -2.88 8.51
N PRO A 129 30.86 -2.29 9.44
CA PRO A 129 30.84 -0.86 9.72
C PRO A 129 31.57 0.00 8.67
N GLU A 130 32.27 -0.62 7.73
CA GLU A 130 33.11 0.05 6.74
C GLU A 130 32.38 0.35 5.42
N PHE A 131 31.20 -0.24 5.20
CA PHE A 131 30.44 -0.06 3.96
C PHE A 131 29.27 0.91 4.12
N GLN A 132 28.85 1.54 3.01
CA GLN A 132 27.69 2.44 2.99
C GLN A 132 26.38 1.65 3.16
N GLY A 133 25.34 2.27 3.73
CA GLY A 133 24.01 1.65 3.87
C GLY A 133 23.88 0.62 4.99
N GLN A 134 24.65 0.78 6.08
CA GLN A 134 24.63 -0.11 7.27
C GLN A 134 23.24 -0.26 7.86
N ASP A 135 22.46 0.82 7.91
CA ASP A 135 21.08 0.78 8.41
C ASP A 135 20.19 -0.16 7.58
N LYS A 136 20.42 -0.23 6.26
CA LYS A 136 19.66 -1.12 5.38
C LYS A 136 20.08 -2.57 5.58
N ALA A 137 21.38 -2.83 5.67
CA ALA A 137 21.92 -4.16 5.97
C ALA A 137 21.38 -4.68 7.32
N ARG A 138 21.43 -3.83 8.36
CA ARG A 138 20.92 -4.14 9.69
C ARG A 138 19.43 -4.42 9.68
N LYS A 139 18.64 -3.57 9.03
CA LYS A 139 17.19 -3.79 8.87
C LYS A 139 16.88 -5.08 8.13
N LEU A 140 17.73 -5.49 7.19
CA LEU A 140 17.53 -6.74 6.44
C LEU A 140 17.78 -7.97 7.32
N LEU A 141 18.86 -7.95 8.12
CA LEU A 141 19.13 -9.01 9.10
C LEU A 141 18.09 -9.05 10.22
N GLU A 142 17.66 -7.88 10.71
CA GLU A 142 16.57 -7.77 11.68
C GLU A 142 15.26 -8.31 11.10
N ARG A 143 14.97 -8.04 9.82
CA ARG A 143 13.83 -8.60 9.11
C ARG A 143 13.90 -10.12 9.01
N LEU A 144 15.08 -10.70 8.75
CA LEU A 144 15.26 -12.16 8.74
C LEU A 144 15.05 -12.78 10.12
N ARG A 145 15.60 -12.16 11.18
CA ARG A 145 15.38 -12.62 12.56
C ARG A 145 13.91 -12.56 12.96
N ASP A 146 13.22 -11.50 12.56
CA ASP A 146 11.83 -11.24 12.94
C ASP A 146 10.81 -11.86 11.95
N ASP A 147 11.28 -12.61 10.95
CA ASP A 147 10.45 -13.37 10.00
C ASP A 147 9.72 -14.52 10.73
N ARG A 148 8.40 -14.58 10.57
CA ARG A 148 7.56 -15.55 11.29
C ARG A 148 7.82 -16.99 10.85
N GLY A 149 8.13 -17.21 9.58
CA GLY A 149 8.49 -18.53 9.07
C GLY A 149 9.80 -19.00 9.68
N ILE A 150 10.82 -18.14 9.72
CA ILE A 150 12.12 -18.48 10.31
C ILE A 150 11.99 -18.70 11.82
N GLN A 151 11.26 -17.85 12.54
CA GLN A 151 10.98 -18.04 13.96
C GLN A 151 10.29 -19.37 14.24
N GLY A 152 9.28 -19.73 13.43
CA GLY A 152 8.58 -21.01 13.53
C GLY A 152 9.52 -22.21 13.34
N ILE A 153 10.39 -22.15 12.34
CA ILE A 153 11.41 -23.17 12.09
C ILE A 153 12.37 -23.29 13.28
N MET A 154 12.95 -22.17 13.73
CA MET A 154 13.90 -22.19 14.85
C MET A 154 13.28 -22.77 16.12
N GLN A 155 12.01 -22.47 16.38
CA GLN A 155 11.28 -23.04 17.52
C GLN A 155 11.00 -24.54 17.36
N HIS A 156 10.54 -24.95 16.18
CA HIS A 156 10.23 -26.35 15.88
C HIS A 156 11.46 -27.24 16.03
N TYR A 157 12.59 -26.82 15.47
CA TYR A 157 13.86 -27.55 15.52
C TYR A 157 14.70 -27.23 16.76
N LYS A 158 14.24 -26.30 17.62
CA LYS A 158 14.93 -25.84 18.83
C LYS A 158 16.34 -25.29 18.56
N TRP A 159 16.52 -24.64 17.41
CA TRP A 159 17.78 -24.02 17.03
C TRP A 159 17.97 -22.65 17.68
N SER A 160 19.19 -22.39 18.11
CA SER A 160 19.61 -21.14 18.74
C SER A 160 20.91 -20.73 18.10
N VAL A 161 20.91 -19.58 17.44
CA VAL A 161 22.09 -19.08 16.73
C VAL A 161 22.69 -17.92 17.53
N GLY A 162 24.00 -17.99 17.79
CA GLY A 162 24.71 -16.96 18.56
C GLY A 162 24.73 -15.62 17.82
N GLU A 163 25.32 -15.60 16.63
CA GLU A 163 25.50 -14.39 15.84
C GLU A 163 25.01 -14.56 14.40
N LEU A 164 24.19 -13.61 13.93
CA LEU A 164 23.85 -13.44 12.52
C LEU A 164 24.61 -12.23 11.97
N ALA A 165 25.59 -12.49 11.10
CA ALA A 165 26.52 -11.49 10.60
C ALA A 165 26.35 -11.21 9.10
N GLU A 166 26.69 -10.00 8.68
CA GLU A 166 26.92 -9.68 7.26
C GLU A 166 28.29 -10.24 6.81
N LEU A 167 28.29 -10.96 5.68
CA LEU A 167 29.50 -11.46 5.04
C LEU A 167 30.20 -10.36 4.23
N SER A 168 31.53 -10.34 4.29
CA SER A 168 32.36 -9.40 3.54
C SER A 168 32.14 -9.56 2.04
N PRO A 169 31.92 -8.48 1.28
CA PRO A 169 31.66 -8.57 -0.15
C PRO A 169 32.89 -9.00 -0.96
N PHE A 170 34.10 -8.90 -0.38
CA PHE A 170 35.36 -9.32 -1.00
C PHE A 170 35.44 -10.84 -1.23
N GLU A 171 34.67 -11.63 -0.48
CA GLU A 171 34.55 -13.06 -0.68
C GLU A 171 33.49 -13.34 -1.76
N HIS A 172 33.85 -13.12 -3.02
CA HIS A 172 32.91 -13.22 -4.13
C HIS A 172 32.39 -14.64 -4.38
N ALA A 173 33.13 -15.67 -3.95
CA ALA A 173 32.77 -17.07 -4.15
C ALA A 173 31.67 -17.56 -3.20
N ILE A 174 31.51 -16.93 -2.02
CA ILE A 174 30.68 -17.47 -0.94
C ILE A 174 29.45 -16.59 -0.75
N LEU A 175 28.28 -17.21 -0.63
CA LEU A 175 26.98 -16.59 -0.35
C LEU A 175 26.63 -16.63 1.13
N GLY A 176 27.12 -17.64 1.85
CA GLY A 176 26.92 -17.79 3.28
C GLY A 176 27.84 -18.86 3.87
N TYR A 177 27.98 -18.83 5.20
CA TYR A 177 28.59 -19.93 5.94
C TYR A 177 27.98 -20.04 7.34
N ASN A 178 28.08 -21.24 7.89
CA ASN A 178 27.72 -21.58 9.26
C ASN A 178 28.95 -22.11 9.99
N ARG A 179 29.37 -21.39 11.03
CA ARG A 179 30.47 -21.80 11.91
C ARG A 179 29.94 -22.53 13.14
N ASN A 180 30.53 -23.69 13.42
CA ASN A 180 30.27 -24.50 14.62
C ASN A 180 28.79 -24.81 14.86
N ALA A 181 28.06 -25.20 13.81
CA ALA A 181 26.65 -25.64 13.89
C ALA A 181 25.74 -24.62 14.61
N GLY A 182 25.87 -23.34 14.25
CA GLY A 182 25.01 -22.25 14.73
C GLY A 182 25.67 -21.29 15.73
N GLU A 183 26.98 -21.36 15.95
CA GLU A 183 27.67 -20.32 16.74
C GLU A 183 27.58 -18.97 16.01
N ARG A 184 27.93 -18.97 14.71
CA ARG A 184 27.88 -17.79 13.86
C ARG A 184 27.46 -18.17 12.46
N ILE A 185 26.43 -17.50 11.95
CA ILE A 185 26.00 -17.59 10.55
C ILE A 185 26.28 -16.25 9.89
N ALA A 186 27.04 -16.25 8.81
CA ALA A 186 27.30 -15.04 8.02
C ALA A 186 26.62 -15.15 6.66
N LEU A 187 25.96 -14.09 6.22
CA LEU A 187 25.21 -14.06 4.96
C LEU A 187 25.67 -12.92 4.07
N ARG A 188 25.77 -13.18 2.77
CA ARG A 188 26.04 -12.18 1.76
C ARG A 188 24.77 -11.38 1.45
N LEU A 189 24.75 -10.14 1.90
CA LEU A 189 23.61 -9.24 1.69
C LEU A 189 23.76 -8.37 0.44
N ARG A 190 24.99 -8.07 0.03
CA ARG A 190 25.31 -7.12 -1.03
C ARG A 190 25.49 -7.81 -2.38
N THR A 191 25.23 -7.07 -3.45
CA THR A 191 25.57 -7.45 -4.81
C THR A 191 27.06 -7.30 -5.07
N ASP A 192 27.59 -8.00 -6.08
CA ASP A 192 29.03 -8.00 -6.42
C ASP A 192 29.56 -6.62 -6.83
N ASP A 193 28.70 -5.77 -7.39
CA ASP A 193 28.98 -4.39 -7.79
C ASP A 193 28.88 -3.39 -6.63
N LEU A 194 28.54 -3.85 -5.41
CA LEU A 194 28.33 -3.05 -4.20
C LEU A 194 27.28 -1.93 -4.34
N SER A 195 26.53 -1.90 -5.44
CA SER A 195 25.55 -0.84 -5.72
C SER A 195 24.25 -1.04 -4.93
N GLY A 196 23.98 -2.26 -4.48
CA GLY A 196 22.73 -2.62 -3.85
C GLY A 196 22.78 -3.89 -2.98
N PHE A 197 21.59 -4.39 -2.69
CA PHE A 197 21.35 -5.57 -1.87
C PHE A 197 20.71 -6.67 -2.71
N ARG A 198 21.02 -7.92 -2.39
CA ARG A 198 20.38 -9.09 -2.99
C ARG A 198 18.90 -9.15 -2.60
N HIS A 199 18.10 -9.83 -3.42
CA HIS A 199 16.69 -10.01 -3.14
C HIS A 199 16.48 -10.78 -1.82
N TYR A 200 15.46 -10.35 -1.06
CA TYR A 200 15.15 -10.94 0.25
C TYR A 200 14.92 -12.45 0.18
N ASP A 201 14.20 -12.92 -0.84
CA ASP A 201 13.89 -14.34 -0.99
C ASP A 201 15.15 -15.18 -1.24
N THR A 202 16.12 -14.65 -2.00
CA THR A 202 17.42 -15.30 -2.19
C THR A 202 18.20 -15.38 -0.89
N ILE A 203 18.27 -14.29 -0.12
CA ILE A 203 18.98 -14.27 1.17
C ILE A 203 18.30 -15.22 2.17
N ARG A 204 16.96 -15.29 2.17
CA ARG A 204 16.21 -16.24 3.00
C ARG A 204 16.53 -17.70 2.62
N LYS A 205 16.59 -18.04 1.33
CA LYS A 205 17.01 -19.38 0.88
C LYS A 205 18.41 -19.73 1.38
N VAL A 206 19.38 -18.81 1.26
CA VAL A 206 20.74 -19.00 1.78
C VAL A 206 20.72 -19.20 3.29
N LEU A 207 19.98 -18.40 4.05
CA LEU A 207 19.87 -18.59 5.49
C LEU A 207 19.31 -19.98 5.88
N LEU A 208 18.32 -20.49 5.14
CA LEU A 208 17.77 -21.82 5.40
C LEU A 208 18.81 -22.93 5.08
N HIS A 209 19.59 -22.76 4.02
CA HIS A 209 20.74 -23.62 3.70
C HIS A 209 21.76 -23.60 4.86
N GLU A 210 22.13 -22.43 5.36
CA GLU A 210 23.06 -22.34 6.50
C GLU A 210 22.46 -22.96 7.77
N LEU A 211 21.17 -22.80 8.03
CA LEU A 211 20.52 -23.44 9.18
C LEU A 211 20.52 -24.97 9.08
N THR A 212 20.49 -25.55 7.87
CA THR A 212 20.63 -27.01 7.73
C THR A 212 22.01 -27.52 8.16
N HIS A 213 23.05 -26.69 8.06
CA HIS A 213 24.38 -27.00 8.59
C HIS A 213 24.46 -27.09 10.12
N ASN A 214 23.39 -26.72 10.85
CA ASN A 214 23.29 -27.04 12.28
C ASN A 214 23.17 -28.55 12.56
N VAL A 215 22.75 -29.34 11.56
CA VAL A 215 22.52 -30.78 11.69
C VAL A 215 23.43 -31.57 10.76
N TRP A 216 23.57 -31.14 9.51
CA TRP A 216 24.31 -31.86 8.46
C TRP A 216 25.45 -30.99 7.93
N GLY A 217 26.69 -31.43 8.12
CA GLY A 217 27.86 -30.72 7.59
C GLY A 217 27.93 -30.81 6.06
N ASP A 218 27.99 -32.03 5.53
CA ASP A 218 28.16 -32.26 4.10
C ASP A 218 26.85 -32.08 3.31
N HIS A 219 26.94 -31.67 2.04
CA HIS A 219 25.83 -31.57 1.08
C HIS A 219 25.41 -32.96 0.56
N ASP A 220 24.95 -33.82 1.47
CA ASP A 220 24.44 -35.15 1.14
C ASP A 220 22.93 -35.13 0.81
N GLU A 221 22.35 -36.30 0.49
CA GLU A 221 20.92 -36.37 0.23
C GLU A 221 20.06 -35.94 1.43
N ASN A 222 20.55 -36.14 2.67
CA ASN A 222 19.81 -35.80 3.88
C ASN A 222 19.79 -34.28 4.08
N PHE A 223 20.90 -33.62 3.80
CA PHE A 223 21.03 -32.17 3.74
C PHE A 223 20.01 -31.59 2.75
N HIS A 224 19.99 -32.06 1.50
CA HIS A 224 19.06 -31.52 0.50
C HIS A 224 17.59 -31.82 0.85
N LYS A 225 17.31 -32.99 1.45
CA LYS A 225 15.96 -33.32 1.94
C LYS A 225 15.52 -32.34 3.02
N LEU A 226 16.38 -32.05 4.00
CA LEU A 226 16.10 -31.08 5.05
C LEU A 226 15.97 -29.67 4.50
N ASN A 227 16.86 -29.23 3.62
CA ASN A 227 16.83 -27.89 3.04
C ASN A 227 15.54 -27.64 2.24
N ARG A 228 15.11 -28.62 1.42
CA ARG A 228 13.81 -28.56 0.73
C ARG A 228 12.63 -28.54 1.70
N GLN A 229 12.72 -29.27 2.80
CA GLN A 229 11.69 -29.27 3.84
C GLN A 229 11.58 -27.90 4.51
N LEU A 230 12.71 -27.31 4.93
CA LEU A 230 12.72 -25.97 5.53
C LEU A 230 12.17 -24.89 4.59
N ASN A 231 12.49 -24.96 3.30
CA ASN A 231 11.95 -24.04 2.29
C ASN A 231 10.43 -24.16 2.10
N LYS A 232 9.82 -25.32 2.36
CA LYS A 232 8.36 -25.49 2.38
C LYS A 232 7.75 -25.02 3.70
N ASP A 233 8.44 -25.32 4.80
CA ASP A 233 7.97 -24.99 6.15
C ASP A 233 7.97 -23.48 6.38
N VAL A 234 8.95 -22.74 5.84
CA VAL A 234 9.01 -21.28 5.99
C VAL A 234 7.78 -20.60 5.38
N ILE A 235 7.28 -21.11 4.25
CA ILE A 235 6.09 -20.59 3.58
C ILE A 235 4.83 -20.99 4.36
N THR A 236 4.79 -22.22 4.86
CA THR A 236 3.64 -22.77 5.59
C THR A 236 3.46 -22.09 6.95
N MET A 237 4.58 -21.80 7.64
CA MET A 237 4.61 -21.16 8.95
C MET A 237 4.49 -19.63 8.88
N ASP A 238 4.76 -19.02 7.71
CA ASP A 238 4.48 -17.61 7.48
C ASP A 238 2.97 -17.38 7.28
N VAL A 239 2.27 -17.20 8.39
CA VAL A 239 0.83 -16.88 8.45
C VAL A 239 0.46 -15.58 7.74
N THR A 240 1.44 -14.75 7.36
CA THR A 240 1.23 -13.51 6.60
C THR A 240 0.90 -13.80 5.14
N PHE A 241 1.41 -14.92 4.60
CA PHE A 241 1.06 -15.43 3.26
C PHE A 241 -0.30 -16.15 3.24
N GLY A 242 -0.83 -16.53 4.42
CA GLY A 242 -2.16 -17.12 4.61
C GLY A 242 -3.34 -16.14 4.51
N GLY A 243 -3.07 -14.85 4.26
CA GLY A 243 -4.09 -13.85 3.99
C GLY A 243 -4.65 -13.96 2.58
N ARG A 244 -5.60 -14.87 2.34
CA ARG A 244 -6.35 -15.01 1.08
C ARG A 244 -5.45 -15.08 -0.16
N THR A 245 -4.88 -16.25 -0.42
CA THR A 245 -4.93 -16.70 -1.81
C THR A 245 -6.41 -16.92 -2.08
N LEU A 246 -7.08 -15.94 -2.72
CA LEU A 246 -8.23 -16.29 -3.52
C LEU A 246 -7.64 -17.30 -4.52
N GLN A 247 -7.82 -18.58 -4.23
CA GLN A 247 -7.92 -19.59 -5.25
C GLN A 247 -9.17 -19.20 -6.05
N ALA A 248 -9.05 -18.11 -6.82
CA ALA A 248 -9.74 -17.98 -8.07
C ALA A 248 -9.19 -19.16 -8.87
N VAL A 249 -9.87 -20.29 -8.72
CA VAL A 249 -10.10 -21.22 -9.83
C VAL A 249 -10.84 -20.38 -10.88
N GLY A 250 -10.10 -19.46 -11.51
CA GLY A 250 -10.46 -19.00 -12.83
C GLY A 250 -10.36 -20.23 -13.72
N PRO A 251 -11.32 -20.44 -14.63
CA PRO A 251 -11.26 -21.56 -15.55
C PRO A 251 -9.87 -21.58 -16.17
N HIS A 252 -9.28 -22.77 -16.23
CA HIS A 252 -8.13 -23.03 -17.08
C HIS A 252 -8.32 -22.21 -18.36
N PHE A 253 -7.36 -21.34 -18.66
CA PHE A 253 -7.19 -20.88 -20.01
C PHE A 253 -6.80 -22.12 -20.82
N GLU A 254 -7.80 -22.84 -21.29
CA GLU A 254 -7.71 -23.70 -22.46
C GLU A 254 -7.39 -22.73 -23.60
N PRO A 255 -6.17 -22.73 -24.15
CA PRO A 255 -5.97 -22.04 -25.42
C PRO A 255 -6.93 -22.68 -26.40
N GLU A 256 -7.88 -21.89 -26.93
CA GLU A 256 -8.68 -22.32 -28.07
C GLU A 256 -7.70 -22.80 -29.13
N GLU A 257 -7.91 -24.03 -29.57
CA GLU A 257 -7.19 -24.64 -30.69
C GLU A 257 -7.58 -23.86 -31.95
N GLU A 258 -6.94 -22.70 -32.16
CA GLU A 258 -6.86 -22.13 -33.50
C GLU A 258 -6.08 -23.14 -34.34
N GLU A 259 -6.80 -23.76 -35.28
CA GLU A 259 -6.23 -24.55 -36.37
C GLU A 259 -5.29 -23.66 -37.20
N GLU A 260 -4.09 -23.42 -36.70
CA GLU A 260 -3.04 -22.75 -37.45
C GLU A 260 -2.40 -23.78 -38.38
N THR A 261 -2.97 -23.82 -39.58
CA THR A 261 -2.41 -24.51 -40.73
C THR A 261 -1.02 -23.97 -41.03
N GLY A 262 0.01 -24.76 -40.67
CA GLY A 262 1.27 -24.78 -41.39
C GLY A 262 2.49 -24.20 -40.67
N LEU A 263 3.21 -25.04 -39.94
CA LEU A 263 4.66 -25.16 -40.10
C LEU A 263 5.15 -26.51 -39.54
N ALA A 264 5.30 -27.48 -40.43
CA ALA A 264 5.88 -28.79 -40.10
C ALA A 264 7.40 -28.65 -39.87
N SER A 265 7.80 -28.38 -38.63
CA SER A 265 9.19 -28.59 -38.19
C SER A 265 9.26 -29.93 -37.48
N GLY A 266 9.45 -31.00 -38.27
CA GLY A 266 9.53 -32.37 -37.76
C GLY A 266 10.90 -32.65 -37.13
N SER A 267 10.94 -32.81 -35.81
CA SER A 267 12.08 -33.50 -35.17
C SER A 267 11.90 -35.01 -35.32
N HIS A 268 12.49 -35.56 -36.36
CA HIS A 268 12.54 -37.00 -36.60
C HIS A 268 13.57 -37.65 -35.66
N ARG A 269 13.15 -38.61 -34.83
CA ARG A 269 14.04 -39.54 -34.12
C ARG A 269 13.93 -40.93 -34.74
N LEU A 270 15.02 -41.37 -35.38
CA LEU A 270 15.22 -42.75 -35.82
C LEU A 270 15.63 -43.61 -34.61
N GLY A 271 14.90 -44.69 -34.37
CA GLY A 271 15.33 -45.78 -33.48
C GLY A 271 14.80 -45.69 -32.04
N GLY A 272 13.75 -46.44 -31.75
CA GLY A 272 13.23 -46.64 -30.39
C GLY A 272 11.87 -47.32 -30.43
N GLN A 273 11.88 -48.65 -30.38
CA GLN A 273 10.69 -49.48 -30.47
C GLN A 273 9.89 -49.39 -29.15
N GLY A 274 8.65 -48.89 -29.27
CA GLY A 274 7.59 -49.07 -28.28
C GLY A 274 7.38 -47.88 -27.33
N THR A 275 6.35 -47.07 -27.59
CA THR A 275 5.64 -46.34 -26.52
C THR A 275 4.24 -45.93 -27.00
N ILE A 276 3.29 -46.09 -26.07
CA ILE A 276 1.90 -45.66 -26.08
C ILE A 276 1.75 -44.25 -26.71
N PRO A 277 0.69 -43.96 -27.49
CA PRO A 277 0.47 -42.64 -28.06
C PRO A 277 0.13 -41.62 -26.96
N ILE A 278 1.18 -41.03 -26.37
CA ILE A 278 1.10 -39.89 -25.44
C ILE A 278 0.71 -38.66 -26.26
N SER A 279 -0.33 -37.94 -25.82
CA SER A 279 -0.87 -36.77 -26.52
C SER A 279 0.18 -35.65 -26.62
N ILE A 280 0.03 -34.75 -27.59
CA ILE A 280 0.95 -33.62 -27.78
C ILE A 280 0.97 -32.73 -26.51
N ALA A 281 -0.18 -32.56 -25.85
CA ALA A 281 -0.31 -31.84 -24.60
C ALA A 281 0.49 -32.50 -23.45
N GLU A 282 0.37 -33.80 -23.27
CA GLU A 282 1.13 -34.55 -22.24
C GLU A 282 2.64 -34.53 -22.48
N ARG A 283 3.09 -34.47 -23.74
CA ARG A 283 4.52 -34.30 -24.07
C ARG A 283 5.01 -32.90 -23.72
N ARG A 284 4.22 -31.87 -24.02
CA ARG A 284 4.53 -30.48 -23.65
C ARG A 284 4.60 -30.33 -22.13
N GLU A 285 3.64 -30.88 -21.40
CA GLU A 285 3.63 -30.82 -19.93
C GLU A 285 4.84 -31.53 -19.31
N ARG A 286 5.16 -32.75 -19.76
CA ARG A 286 6.38 -33.45 -19.30
C ARG A 286 7.66 -32.68 -19.63
N ALA A 287 7.74 -32.03 -20.79
CA ALA A 287 8.88 -31.21 -21.16
C ALA A 287 9.01 -29.97 -20.26
N VAL A 288 7.89 -29.31 -19.95
CA VAL A 288 7.85 -28.17 -19.01
C VAL A 288 8.27 -28.61 -17.61
N GLN A 289 7.72 -29.71 -17.09
CA GLN A 289 8.10 -30.25 -15.79
C GLN A 289 9.59 -30.63 -15.73
N ALA A 290 10.12 -31.25 -16.79
CA ALA A 290 11.53 -31.58 -16.89
C ALA A 290 12.43 -30.33 -16.95
N ALA A 291 11.99 -29.26 -17.64
CA ALA A 291 12.71 -27.98 -17.67
C ALA A 291 12.72 -27.30 -16.30
N MET A 292 11.58 -27.29 -15.60
CA MET A 292 11.49 -26.75 -14.24
C MET A 292 12.41 -27.51 -13.27
N TYR A 293 12.42 -28.85 -13.32
CA TYR A 293 13.30 -29.66 -12.47
C TYR A 293 14.79 -29.39 -12.72
N ARG A 294 15.18 -29.14 -13.97
CA ARG A 294 16.57 -28.75 -14.30
C ARG A 294 16.92 -27.41 -13.69
N LEU A 295 16.00 -26.44 -13.76
CA LEU A 295 16.20 -25.11 -13.17
C LEU A 295 16.37 -25.22 -11.65
N THR A 296 15.49 -25.96 -10.95
CA THR A 296 15.60 -26.11 -9.50
C THR A 296 16.87 -26.85 -9.09
N LYS A 297 17.28 -27.85 -9.86
CA LYS A 297 18.52 -28.58 -9.60
C LYS A 297 19.75 -27.69 -9.82
N GLN A 298 19.72 -26.83 -10.83
CA GLN A 298 20.79 -25.85 -11.06
C GLN A 298 20.84 -24.83 -9.92
N GLU A 299 19.70 -24.31 -9.45
CA GLU A 299 19.66 -23.43 -8.27
C GLU A 299 20.23 -24.13 -7.02
N GLU A 300 19.92 -25.41 -6.79
CA GLU A 300 20.52 -26.19 -5.69
C GLU A 300 22.04 -26.27 -5.82
N GLN A 301 22.55 -26.59 -7.02
CA GLN A 301 23.99 -26.65 -7.28
C GLN A 301 24.71 -25.30 -7.07
N GLU A 302 24.12 -24.20 -7.55
CA GLU A 302 24.68 -22.86 -7.34
C GLU A 302 24.70 -22.47 -5.85
N MET A 303 23.72 -22.94 -5.06
CA MET A 303 23.73 -22.74 -3.60
C MET A 303 24.82 -23.56 -2.92
N ASP A 304 25.04 -24.81 -3.34
CA ASP A 304 26.07 -25.68 -2.78
C ASP A 304 27.48 -25.15 -3.12
N GLU A 305 27.70 -24.69 -4.36
CA GLU A 305 28.96 -24.08 -4.79
C GLU A 305 29.23 -22.74 -4.09
N GLY A 306 28.17 -22.00 -3.76
CA GLY A 306 28.25 -20.76 -3.00
C GLY A 306 28.32 -20.95 -1.49
N CYS A 307 28.33 -22.16 -0.97
CA CYS A 307 28.40 -22.41 0.47
C CYS A 307 29.85 -22.43 0.96
N GLY A 308 30.11 -21.76 2.08
CA GLY A 308 31.42 -21.70 2.73
C GLY A 308 31.53 -22.48 4.04
N SER A 309 30.53 -23.30 4.36
CA SER A 309 30.44 -24.12 5.59
C SER A 309 31.34 -25.36 5.56
#